data_AF-A0A538RS18-F1
#
_entry.id   AF-A0A538RS18-F1
#
_cell.length_a   1.000
_cell.length_b   1.000
_cell.length_c   1.000
_cell.angle_alpha   90.00
_cell.angle_beta   90.00
_cell.angle_gamma   90.00
#
_symmetry.space_group_name_H-M   'P 1'
#
loop_
_entity.id
_entity.type
_entity.pdbx_description
1 polymer ?
#
loop_
_entity_poly.entity_id
_entity_poly.type
_entity_poly.pdbx_seq_one_letter_code
_entity_poly.pdbx_strand_id
1 'polypeptide(L)'
;MRAAVLSAVLPGLGQLTQGRRRQALTYVAITLLLIALSLGLGRISGRAAEVFFFMLLALPWWAIQSYDAYLGPSDSSADLQRTWRAVWARAHDIRFLGALFLLSAINDSFIILMNPEYLLPFFCTKPGGLLGFLTKALSPILHTIVGYGFLQLRRWALFVYLLYATYGMTNAVVNLTCFGPGRVRNTLLITLAGFTAYILWRRRCFHAPLTHQTSEKLFQHSS
;
A
#
# COMPACT_ATOMS: atom_id res chain seq x y z
N MET A 1 13.06 -18.77 5.70
CA MET A 1 13.56 -17.59 4.94
C MET A 1 13.84 -17.86 3.47
N ARG A 2 14.66 -18.87 3.08
CA ARG A 2 14.99 -19.15 1.67
C ARG A 2 13.77 -19.26 0.75
N ALA A 3 12.76 -20.05 1.13
CA ALA A 3 11.53 -20.21 0.35
C ALA A 3 10.79 -18.89 0.10
N ALA A 4 10.75 -17.99 1.09
CA ALA A 4 10.11 -16.68 0.95
C ALA A 4 10.82 -15.79 -0.08
N VAL A 5 12.16 -15.78 -0.06
CA VAL A 5 12.97 -15.05 -1.04
C VAL A 5 12.74 -15.61 -2.44
N LEU A 6 12.68 -16.93 -2.58
CA LEU A 6 12.38 -17.56 -3.87
C LEU A 6 10.99 -17.17 -4.40
N SER A 7 9.96 -17.20 -3.55
CA SER A 7 8.60 -16.76 -3.94
C SER A 7 8.50 -15.26 -4.20
N ALA A 8 9.35 -14.45 -3.57
CA ALA A 8 9.44 -13.02 -3.86
C ALA A 8 10.02 -12.75 -5.24
N VAL A 9 10.99 -13.55 -5.70
CA VAL A 9 11.56 -13.45 -7.06
C VAL A 9 10.63 -14.05 -8.10
N LEU A 10 10.11 -15.25 -7.86
CA LEU A 10 9.26 -15.97 -8.80
C LEU A 10 8.05 -16.59 -8.06
N PRO A 11 6.81 -16.24 -8.44
CA PRO A 11 5.61 -16.74 -7.77
C PRO A 11 5.57 -18.27 -7.68
N GLY A 12 5.21 -18.79 -6.52
CA GLY A 12 5.10 -20.23 -6.26
C GLY A 12 6.42 -21.00 -6.09
N LEU A 13 7.59 -20.39 -6.35
CA LEU A 13 8.87 -21.11 -6.29
C LEU A 13 9.22 -21.60 -4.89
N GLY A 14 8.98 -20.80 -3.86
CA GLY A 14 9.16 -21.20 -2.46
C GLY A 14 8.28 -22.39 -2.08
N GLN A 15 7.03 -22.39 -2.52
CA GLN A 15 6.10 -23.50 -2.32
C GLN A 15 6.58 -24.79 -3.02
N LEU A 16 7.16 -24.69 -4.23
CA LEU A 16 7.76 -25.84 -4.92
C LEU A 16 8.91 -26.45 -4.12
N THR A 17 9.82 -25.62 -3.58
CA THR A 17 10.94 -26.11 -2.76
C THR A 17 10.50 -26.80 -1.47
N GLN A 18 9.28 -26.53 -1.02
CA GLN A 18 8.66 -27.15 0.16
C GLN A 18 7.77 -28.35 -0.21
N GLY A 19 7.78 -28.82 -1.46
CA GLY A 19 6.94 -29.93 -1.92
C GLY A 19 5.46 -29.58 -2.14
N ARG A 20 5.05 -28.32 -1.97
CA ARG A 20 3.65 -27.86 -2.05
C ARG A 20 3.22 -27.54 -3.49
N ARG A 21 3.29 -28.53 -4.38
CA ARG A 21 3.07 -28.36 -5.84
C ARG A 21 1.72 -27.75 -6.21
N ARG A 22 0.63 -28.19 -5.58
CA ARG A 22 -0.73 -27.66 -5.86
C ARG A 22 -0.81 -26.15 -5.56
N GLN A 23 -0.26 -25.73 -4.42
CA GLN A 23 -0.28 -24.33 -4.02
C GLN A 23 0.61 -23.48 -4.91
N ALA A 24 1.80 -23.99 -5.29
CA ALA A 24 2.65 -23.30 -6.24
C ALA A 24 1.92 -23.01 -7.57
N LEU A 25 1.20 -24.00 -8.12
CA LEU A 25 0.40 -23.83 -9.33
C LEU A 25 -0.69 -22.77 -9.14
N THR A 26 -1.41 -22.79 -8.01
CA THR A 26 -2.42 -21.78 -7.69
C THR A 26 -1.81 -20.37 -7.62
N TYR A 27 -0.66 -20.20 -6.95
CA TYR A 27 0.01 -18.90 -6.85
C TYR A 27 0.48 -18.38 -8.21
N VAL A 28 1.07 -19.24 -9.04
CA VAL A 28 1.46 -18.89 -10.41
C VAL A 28 0.24 -18.49 -11.24
N ALA A 29 -0.81 -19.32 -11.24
CA ALA A 29 -2.01 -19.07 -12.03
C ALA A 29 -2.69 -17.73 -11.66
N ILE A 30 -2.89 -17.46 -10.37
CA ILE A 30 -3.49 -16.20 -9.92
C ILE A 30 -2.57 -15.02 -10.24
N THR A 31 -1.26 -15.16 -10.09
CA THR A 31 -0.33 -14.06 -10.42
C THR A 31 -0.35 -13.73 -11.91
N LEU A 32 -0.33 -14.74 -12.78
CA LEU A 32 -0.44 -14.54 -14.23
C LEU A 32 -1.77 -13.89 -14.60
N LEU A 33 -2.88 -14.32 -13.98
CA LEU A 33 -4.19 -13.70 -14.18
C LEU A 33 -4.18 -12.23 -13.77
N LEU A 34 -3.64 -11.89 -12.59
CA LEU A 34 -3.58 -10.51 -12.12
C LEU A 34 -2.70 -9.62 -13.01
N ILE A 35 -1.58 -10.13 -13.51
CA ILE A 35 -0.73 -9.42 -14.49
C ILE A 35 -1.50 -9.21 -15.80
N ALA A 36 -2.15 -10.24 -16.32
CA ALA A 36 -2.94 -10.13 -17.56
C ALA A 36 -4.08 -9.11 -17.43
N LEU A 37 -4.79 -9.12 -16.30
CA LEU A 37 -5.84 -8.15 -15.99
C LEU A 37 -5.28 -6.73 -15.86
N SER A 38 -4.13 -6.56 -15.20
CA SER A 38 -3.45 -5.27 -15.08
C SER A 38 -3.10 -4.71 -16.47
N LEU A 39 -2.45 -5.51 -17.32
CA LEU A 39 -2.10 -5.13 -18.69
C LEU A 39 -3.33 -4.83 -19.55
N GLY A 40 -4.37 -5.66 -19.44
CA GLY A 40 -5.65 -5.44 -20.13
C GLY A 40 -6.30 -4.12 -19.73
N LEU A 41 -6.31 -3.82 -18.43
CA LEU A 41 -6.80 -2.54 -17.91
C LEU A 41 -5.95 -1.37 -18.41
N GLY A 42 -4.62 -1.54 -18.49
CA GLY A 42 -3.70 -0.55 -19.05
C GLY A 42 -4.01 -0.18 -20.48
N ARG A 43 -4.36 -1.16 -21.32
CA ARG A 43 -4.74 -0.93 -22.71
C ARG A 43 -6.05 -0.15 -22.86
N ILE A 44 -7.01 -0.34 -21.94
CA ILE A 44 -8.33 0.29 -22.01
C ILE A 44 -8.33 1.67 -21.32
N SER A 45 -7.72 1.76 -20.15
CA SER A 45 -7.83 2.91 -19.23
C SER A 45 -6.55 3.73 -19.11
N GLY A 46 -5.44 3.28 -19.72
CA GLY A 46 -4.14 3.94 -19.70
C GLY A 46 -3.20 3.42 -18.61
N ARG A 47 -1.92 3.81 -18.72
CA ARG A 47 -0.82 3.32 -17.87
C ARG A 47 -1.03 3.56 -16.37
N ALA A 48 -1.67 4.67 -15.99
CA ALA A 48 -1.96 4.98 -14.60
C ALA A 48 -2.89 3.94 -13.95
N ALA A 49 -3.92 3.50 -14.69
CA ALA A 49 -4.86 2.49 -14.20
C ALA A 49 -4.21 1.11 -14.06
N GLU A 50 -3.33 0.75 -15.00
CA GLU A 50 -2.52 -0.48 -14.92
C GLU A 50 -1.67 -0.50 -13.64
N VAL A 51 -0.86 0.53 -13.44
CA VAL A 51 0.05 0.64 -12.28
C VAL A 51 -0.73 0.65 -10.99
N PHE A 52 -1.84 1.39 -10.93
CA PHE A 52 -2.72 1.44 -9.76
C PHE A 52 -3.31 0.06 -9.43
N PHE A 53 -3.85 -0.66 -10.42
CA PHE A 53 -4.35 -2.02 -10.24
C PHE A 53 -3.25 -2.98 -9.77
N PHE A 54 -2.07 -2.89 -10.39
CA PHE A 54 -0.92 -3.71 -10.02
C PHE A 54 -0.53 -3.49 -8.56
N MET A 55 -0.41 -2.23 -8.13
CA MET A 55 -0.04 -1.89 -6.75
C MET A 55 -1.09 -2.34 -5.72
N LEU A 56 -2.38 -2.38 -6.09
CA LEU A 56 -3.46 -2.69 -5.14
C LEU A 56 -3.91 -4.14 -5.12
N LEU A 57 -3.60 -4.93 -6.14
CA LEU A 57 -4.07 -6.32 -6.22
C LEU A 57 -2.93 -7.29 -6.50
N ALA A 58 -2.15 -7.05 -7.55
CA ALA A 58 -1.05 -7.94 -7.93
C ALA A 58 0.07 -7.94 -6.88
N LEU A 59 0.51 -6.76 -6.43
CA LEU A 59 1.60 -6.62 -5.47
C LEU A 59 1.23 -7.18 -4.08
N PRO A 60 0.04 -6.91 -3.50
CA PRO A 60 -0.40 -7.57 -2.27
C PRO A 60 -0.49 -9.08 -2.40
N TRP A 61 -1.03 -9.59 -3.51
CA TRP A 61 -1.06 -11.03 -3.75
C TRP A 61 0.35 -11.63 -3.76
N TRP A 62 1.28 -10.96 -4.42
CA TRP A 62 2.69 -11.36 -4.46
C TRP A 62 3.34 -11.36 -3.07
N ALA A 63 3.01 -10.36 -2.24
CA ALA A 63 3.47 -10.31 -0.87
C ALA A 63 2.86 -11.44 -0.02
N ILE A 64 1.56 -11.72 -0.18
CA ILE A 64 0.85 -12.78 0.54
C ILE A 64 1.43 -14.16 0.21
N GLN A 65 1.67 -14.46 -1.07
CA GLN A 65 2.23 -15.76 -1.45
C GLN A 65 3.70 -15.93 -1.02
N SER A 66 4.46 -14.84 -0.95
CA SER A 66 5.80 -14.85 -0.35
C SER A 66 5.76 -15.07 1.16
N TYR A 67 4.77 -14.48 1.83
CA TYR A 67 4.55 -14.68 3.27
C TYR A 67 4.05 -16.10 3.58
N ASP A 68 3.21 -16.69 2.74
CA ASP A 68 2.83 -18.10 2.84
C ASP A 68 4.04 -19.04 2.70
N ALA A 69 4.97 -18.73 1.79
CA ALA A 69 6.23 -19.47 1.65
C ALA A 69 7.11 -19.33 2.91
N TYR A 70 7.09 -18.17 3.56
CA TYR A 70 7.76 -17.95 4.85
C TYR A 70 7.17 -18.80 5.96
N LEU A 71 5.84 -18.87 6.04
CA LEU A 71 5.11 -19.61 7.08
C LEU A 71 5.21 -21.14 6.95
N GLY A 72 5.68 -21.65 5.80
CA GLY A 72 5.90 -23.07 5.56
C GLY A 72 4.63 -23.91 5.47
N PRO A 73 4.78 -25.24 5.31
CA PRO A 73 3.66 -26.18 5.28
C PRO A 73 2.87 -26.18 6.59
N SER A 74 1.57 -26.44 6.53
CA SER A 74 0.78 -26.81 7.72
C SER A 74 0.24 -28.23 7.58
N ASP A 75 -0.10 -28.84 8.72
CA ASP A 75 -0.74 -30.16 8.76
C ASP A 75 -2.19 -30.14 8.23
N SER A 76 -2.74 -28.95 7.98
CA SER A 76 -4.10 -28.75 7.48
C SER A 76 -4.12 -28.41 5.98
N SER A 77 -5.19 -28.77 5.28
CA SER A 77 -5.41 -28.39 3.89
C SER A 77 -5.71 -26.89 3.69
N ALA A 78 -5.83 -26.10 4.76
CA ALA A 78 -6.30 -24.71 4.75
C ALA A 78 -5.18 -23.66 4.84
N ASP A 79 -4.06 -23.88 4.15
CA ASP A 79 -2.87 -23.02 4.21
C ASP A 79 -3.16 -21.55 3.86
N LEU A 80 -3.93 -21.28 2.81
CA LEU A 80 -4.25 -19.91 2.40
C LEU A 80 -5.09 -19.18 3.46
N GLN A 81 -6.04 -19.88 4.10
CA GLN A 81 -6.88 -19.31 5.14
C GLN A 81 -6.06 -18.99 6.40
N ARG A 82 -5.07 -19.83 6.72
CA ARG A 82 -4.10 -19.56 7.80
C ARG A 82 -3.27 -18.32 7.48
N THR A 83 -2.72 -18.24 6.27
CA THR A 83 -1.94 -17.08 5.82
C THR A 83 -2.78 -15.80 5.86
N TRP A 84 -4.02 -15.84 5.35
CA TRP A 84 -4.94 -14.70 5.39
C TRP A 84 -5.23 -14.25 6.82
N ARG A 85 -5.53 -15.19 7.73
CA ARG A 85 -5.74 -14.89 9.15
C ARG A 85 -4.51 -14.24 9.77
N ALA A 86 -3.32 -14.72 9.46
CA ALA A 86 -2.07 -14.16 9.95
C ALA A 86 -1.82 -12.75 9.41
N VAL A 87 -2.04 -12.52 8.11
CA VAL A 87 -1.97 -11.20 7.45
C VAL A 87 -2.90 -10.21 8.13
N TRP A 88 -4.15 -10.61 8.35
CA TRP A 88 -5.19 -9.78 8.97
C TRP A 88 -4.89 -9.47 10.43
N ALA A 89 -4.60 -10.50 11.24
CA ALA A 89 -4.33 -10.36 12.67
C ALA A 89 -3.10 -9.49 12.95
N ARG A 90 -2.07 -9.61 12.10
CA ARG A 90 -0.85 -8.81 12.23
C ARG A 90 -0.96 -7.46 11.53
N ALA A 91 -2.07 -7.13 10.87
CA ALA A 91 -2.24 -5.89 10.11
C ALA A 91 -1.16 -5.66 9.03
N HIS A 92 -0.77 -6.72 8.33
CA HIS A 92 0.18 -6.62 7.21
C HIS A 92 -0.39 -5.80 6.04
N ASP A 93 -1.71 -5.76 5.89
CA ASP A 93 -2.41 -4.89 4.95
C ASP A 93 -2.19 -3.39 5.24
N ILE A 94 -2.28 -2.95 6.50
CA ILE A 94 -2.01 -1.55 6.88
C ILE A 94 -0.53 -1.21 6.70
N ARG A 95 0.37 -2.14 7.06
CA ARG A 95 1.81 -1.95 6.82
C ARG A 95 2.12 -1.86 5.33
N PHE A 96 1.46 -2.66 4.52
CA PHE A 96 1.59 -2.61 3.07
C PHE A 96 1.15 -1.25 2.52
N LEU A 97 0.01 -0.70 2.97
CA LEU A 97 -0.38 0.67 2.63
C LEU A 97 0.66 1.70 3.10
N GLY A 98 1.25 1.50 4.27
CA GLY A 98 2.36 2.32 4.76
C GLY A 98 3.58 2.30 3.84
N ALA A 99 3.96 1.12 3.33
CA ALA A 99 5.04 0.97 2.35
C ALA A 99 4.70 1.66 1.03
N LEU A 100 3.44 1.56 0.56
CA LEU A 100 2.98 2.28 -0.63
C LEU A 100 3.05 3.80 -0.43
N PHE A 101 2.70 4.31 0.76
CA PHE A 101 2.85 5.73 1.07
C PHE A 101 4.30 6.21 1.00
N LEU A 102 5.26 5.43 1.52
CA LEU A 102 6.68 5.75 1.39
C LEU A 102 7.15 5.74 -0.07
N LEU A 103 6.71 4.74 -0.85
CA LEU A 103 7.00 4.69 -2.28
C LEU A 103 6.42 5.91 -3.01
N SER A 104 5.19 6.31 -2.68
CA SER A 104 4.59 7.54 -3.20
C SER A 104 5.37 8.79 -2.80
N ALA A 105 5.91 8.87 -1.58
CA ALA A 105 6.75 10.00 -1.16
C ALA A 105 8.02 10.12 -2.01
N ILE A 106 8.68 8.98 -2.31
CA ILE A 106 9.85 8.94 -3.19
C ILE A 106 9.46 9.39 -4.60
N ASN A 107 8.36 8.87 -5.13
CA ASN A 107 7.88 9.20 -6.47
C ASN A 107 7.51 10.69 -6.60
N ASP A 108 6.75 11.23 -5.63
CA ASP A 108 6.40 12.64 -5.58
C ASP A 108 7.63 13.53 -5.54
N SER A 109 8.61 13.18 -4.69
CA SER A 109 9.87 13.92 -4.59
C SER A 109 10.63 13.92 -5.92
N PHE A 110 10.71 12.77 -6.60
CA PHE A 110 11.35 12.66 -7.91
C PHE A 110 10.62 13.50 -8.97
N ILE A 111 9.29 13.44 -9.02
CA ILE A 111 8.48 14.23 -9.97
C ILE A 111 8.69 15.73 -9.74
N ILE A 112 8.70 16.18 -8.49
CA ILE A 112 8.92 17.58 -8.12
C ILE A 112 10.31 18.05 -8.56
N LEU A 113 11.34 17.23 -8.32
CA LEU A 113 12.72 17.54 -8.72
C LEU A 113 12.89 17.59 -10.23
N MET A 114 12.23 16.70 -10.98
CA MET A 114 12.32 16.64 -12.43
C MET A 114 11.43 17.67 -13.13
N ASN A 115 10.45 18.25 -12.43
CA ASN A 115 9.50 19.21 -12.99
C ASN A 115 9.35 20.44 -12.07
N PRO A 116 10.42 21.23 -11.85
CA PRO A 116 10.41 22.36 -10.93
C PRO A 116 9.37 23.42 -11.32
N GLU A 117 9.15 23.63 -12.62
CA GLU A 117 8.22 24.62 -13.18
C GLU A 117 6.74 24.20 -13.16
N TYR A 118 6.44 22.93 -12.87
CA TYR A 118 5.06 22.43 -12.89
C TYR A 118 4.21 23.09 -11.80
N LEU A 119 3.16 23.85 -12.13
CA LEU A 119 2.33 24.50 -11.12
C LEU A 119 1.18 23.58 -10.65
N LEU A 120 1.24 23.15 -9.40
CA LEU A 120 0.22 22.30 -8.79
C LEU A 120 -1.01 23.14 -8.41
N PRO A 121 -2.24 22.74 -8.81
CA PRO A 121 -3.46 23.39 -8.34
C PRO A 121 -3.63 23.27 -6.82
N PHE A 122 -3.77 24.42 -6.16
CA PHE A 122 -3.97 24.54 -4.72
C PHE A 122 -5.13 25.51 -4.47
N PHE A 123 -6.28 25.02 -4.03
CA PHE A 123 -7.49 25.81 -3.75
C PHE A 123 -7.79 26.87 -4.82
N CYS A 124 -8.00 26.43 -6.07
CA CYS A 124 -8.27 27.29 -7.24
C CYS A 124 -7.13 28.21 -7.67
N THR A 125 -5.97 28.17 -7.01
CA THR A 125 -4.77 28.93 -7.37
C THR A 125 -3.66 28.00 -7.88
N LYS A 126 -2.65 28.59 -8.51
CA LYS A 126 -1.44 27.90 -8.99
C LYS A 126 -0.21 28.67 -8.50
N PRO A 127 0.14 28.55 -7.21
CA PRO A 127 1.23 29.33 -6.64
C PRO A 127 2.57 28.97 -7.27
N GLY A 128 3.35 29.99 -7.66
CA GLY A 128 4.72 29.84 -8.15
C GLY A 128 5.77 30.12 -7.06
N GLY A 129 7.05 30.05 -7.43
CA GLY A 129 8.17 30.36 -6.55
C GLY A 129 8.22 29.49 -5.29
N LEU A 130 8.61 30.11 -4.16
CA LEU A 130 8.75 29.41 -2.87
C LEU A 130 7.43 28.80 -2.38
N LEU A 131 6.31 29.52 -2.51
CA LEU A 131 4.99 29.01 -2.11
C LEU A 131 4.57 27.82 -2.98
N GLY A 132 4.83 27.87 -4.28
CA GLY A 132 4.63 26.74 -5.19
C GLY A 132 5.48 25.52 -4.80
N PHE A 133 6.73 25.74 -4.41
CA PHE A 133 7.59 24.66 -3.94
C PHE A 133 7.09 24.04 -2.62
N LEU A 134 6.75 24.86 -1.63
CA LEU A 134 6.27 24.40 -0.32
C LEU A 134 4.96 23.60 -0.43
N THR A 135 4.02 24.06 -1.27
CA THR A 135 2.76 23.35 -1.52
C THR A 135 2.97 21.98 -2.17
N LYS A 136 3.94 21.86 -3.09
CA LYS A 136 4.34 20.56 -3.66
C LYS A 136 4.99 19.65 -2.62
N ALA A 137 5.92 20.19 -1.82
CA ALA A 137 6.69 19.45 -0.82
C ALA A 137 5.82 18.90 0.32
N LEU A 138 4.64 19.49 0.55
CA LEU A 138 3.70 19.01 1.55
C LEU A 138 3.26 17.55 1.31
N SER A 139 3.05 17.15 0.04
CA SER A 139 2.64 15.79 -0.32
C SER A 139 3.67 14.73 0.11
N PRO A 140 4.94 14.75 -0.35
CA PRO A 140 5.93 13.75 0.04
C PRO A 140 6.23 13.74 1.54
N ILE A 141 6.17 14.90 2.21
CA ILE A 141 6.35 14.97 3.67
C ILE A 141 5.23 14.22 4.38
N LEU A 142 3.96 14.50 4.04
CA LEU A 142 2.81 13.83 4.64
C LEU A 142 2.79 12.34 4.31
N HIS A 143 3.09 11.97 3.06
CA HIS A 143 3.25 10.57 2.65
C HIS A 143 4.33 9.85 3.47
N THR A 144 5.46 10.50 3.75
CA THR A 144 6.54 9.93 4.57
C THR A 144 6.08 9.70 6.02
N ILE A 145 5.47 10.71 6.63
CA ILE A 145 5.01 10.66 8.03
C ILE A 145 3.93 9.59 8.20
N VAL A 146 2.91 9.60 7.32
CA VAL A 146 1.83 8.60 7.32
C VAL A 146 2.40 7.20 7.05
N GLY A 147 3.26 7.05 6.04
CA GLY A 147 3.83 5.77 5.65
C GLY A 147 4.63 5.13 6.78
N TYR A 148 5.52 5.90 7.41
CA TYR A 148 6.27 5.45 8.58
C TYR A 148 5.34 5.09 9.75
N GLY A 149 4.36 5.95 10.03
CA GLY A 149 3.39 5.71 11.09
C GLY A 149 2.55 4.44 10.88
N PHE A 150 2.18 4.12 9.64
CA PHE A 150 1.42 2.93 9.27
C PHE A 150 2.27 1.66 9.36
N LEU A 151 3.54 1.70 8.95
CA LEU A 151 4.46 0.56 9.12
C LEU A 151 4.62 0.18 10.60
N GLN A 152 4.67 1.20 11.47
CA GLN A 152 4.81 1.05 12.91
C GLN A 152 3.47 0.93 13.65
N LEU A 153 2.33 0.97 12.95
CA LEU A 153 0.98 0.96 13.51
C LEU A 153 0.77 1.98 14.65
N ARG A 154 1.35 3.18 14.54
CA ARG A 154 1.30 4.20 15.60
C ARG A 154 -0.06 4.90 15.64
N ARG A 155 -0.61 5.10 16.84
CA ARG A 155 -1.89 5.84 17.06
C ARG A 155 -1.92 7.20 16.38
N TRP A 156 -0.83 7.98 16.47
CA TRP A 156 -0.75 9.31 15.86
C TRP A 156 -0.84 9.26 14.33
N ALA A 157 -0.47 8.14 13.70
CA ALA A 157 -0.47 8.01 12.25
C ALA A 157 -1.88 8.08 11.66
N LEU A 158 -2.86 7.52 12.38
CA LEU A 158 -4.27 7.61 11.98
C LEU A 158 -4.74 9.07 11.98
N PHE A 159 -4.37 9.86 13.00
CA PHE A 159 -4.73 11.27 13.06
C PHE A 159 -4.09 12.06 11.91
N VAL A 160 -2.79 11.90 11.68
CA VAL A 160 -2.10 12.57 10.57
C VAL A 160 -2.68 12.15 9.22
N TYR A 161 -3.00 10.87 9.03
CA TYR A 161 -3.68 10.39 7.83
C TYR A 161 -5.03 11.07 7.63
N LEU A 162 -5.85 11.19 8.67
CA LEU A 162 -7.17 11.82 8.55
C LEU A 162 -7.08 13.32 8.24
N LEU A 163 -6.11 14.03 8.82
CA LEU A 163 -5.82 15.42 8.44
C LEU A 163 -5.43 15.51 6.97
N TYR A 164 -4.50 14.64 6.53
CA TYR A 164 -4.05 14.59 5.15
C TYR A 164 -5.20 14.27 4.17
N ALA A 165 -6.02 13.26 4.48
CA ALA A 165 -7.17 12.86 3.68
C ALA A 165 -8.22 13.97 3.60
N THR A 166 -8.49 14.65 4.72
CA THR A 166 -9.42 15.79 4.75
C THR A 166 -8.88 16.92 3.88
N TYR A 167 -7.61 17.30 4.05
CA TYR A 167 -6.94 18.30 3.22
C TYR A 167 -7.02 17.95 1.72
N GLY A 168 -6.66 16.71 1.35
CA GLY A 168 -6.68 16.23 -0.03
C GLY A 168 -8.10 16.26 -0.63
N MET A 169 -9.09 15.85 0.15
CA MET A 169 -10.49 15.84 -0.29
C MET A 169 -11.04 17.25 -0.46
N THR A 170 -10.79 18.16 0.49
CA THR A 170 -11.19 19.57 0.36
C THR A 170 -10.52 20.24 -0.83
N ASN A 171 -9.21 20.07 -1.01
CA ASN A 171 -8.49 20.64 -2.15
C ASN A 171 -9.01 20.07 -3.47
N ALA A 172 -9.29 18.77 -3.55
CA ALA A 172 -9.84 18.14 -4.75
C ALA A 172 -11.27 18.63 -5.07
N VAL A 173 -12.14 18.77 -4.08
CA VAL A 173 -13.51 19.31 -4.25
C VAL A 173 -13.47 20.77 -4.69
N VAL A 174 -12.66 21.60 -4.05
CA VAL A 174 -12.50 23.03 -4.42
C VAL A 174 -11.92 23.17 -5.83
N ASN A 175 -10.93 22.35 -6.19
CA ASN A 175 -10.39 22.36 -7.55
C ASN A 175 -11.38 21.80 -8.59
N LEU A 176 -12.28 20.89 -8.19
CA LEU A 176 -13.34 20.38 -9.05
C LEU A 176 -14.36 21.48 -9.39
N THR A 177 -14.73 22.32 -8.42
CA THR A 177 -15.66 23.43 -8.65
C THR A 177 -15.05 24.53 -9.52
N CYS A 178 -13.76 24.85 -9.35
CA CYS A 178 -13.11 25.92 -10.10
C CYS A 178 -12.63 25.54 -11.50
N PHE A 179 -12.11 24.32 -11.67
CA PHE A 179 -11.47 23.90 -12.92
C PHE A 179 -12.25 22.80 -13.66
N GLY A 180 -13.43 22.41 -13.15
CA GLY A 180 -14.29 21.40 -13.74
C GLY A 180 -13.84 19.95 -13.52
N PRO A 181 -14.67 18.98 -13.96
CA PRO A 181 -14.40 17.56 -13.84
C PRO A 181 -13.20 17.12 -14.67
N GLY A 182 -12.36 16.29 -14.07
CA GLY A 182 -11.21 15.69 -14.74
C GLY A 182 -11.03 14.24 -14.28
N ARG A 183 -10.68 13.34 -15.21
CA ARG A 183 -10.53 11.90 -14.94
C ARG A 183 -9.64 11.64 -13.72
N VAL A 184 -8.47 12.26 -13.66
CA VAL A 184 -7.50 12.11 -12.57
C VAL A 184 -8.08 12.56 -11.22
N ARG A 185 -8.77 13.71 -11.18
CA ARG A 185 -9.35 14.26 -9.94
C ARG A 185 -10.48 13.39 -9.40
N ASN A 186 -11.36 12.90 -10.28
CA ASN A 186 -12.46 12.03 -9.90
C ASN A 186 -11.94 10.69 -9.37
N THR A 187 -10.95 10.09 -10.06
CA THR A 187 -10.30 8.88 -9.57
C THR A 187 -9.65 9.10 -8.21
N LEU A 188 -8.90 10.19 -8.03
CA LEU A 188 -8.27 10.51 -6.74
C LEU A 188 -9.31 10.64 -5.62
N LEU A 189 -10.42 11.34 -5.86
CA LEU A 189 -11.50 11.49 -4.87
C LEU A 189 -12.13 10.15 -4.47
N ILE A 190 -12.50 9.33 -5.45
CA ILE A 190 -13.12 8.02 -5.21
C ILE A 190 -12.16 7.11 -4.46
N THR A 191 -10.90 7.06 -4.91
CA THR A 191 -9.85 6.24 -4.30
C THR A 191 -9.55 6.71 -2.86
N LEU A 192 -9.43 8.02 -2.63
CA LEU A 192 -9.18 8.58 -1.31
C LEU A 192 -10.34 8.29 -0.34
N ALA A 193 -11.58 8.41 -0.80
CA ALA A 193 -12.76 8.05 -0.01
C ALA A 193 -12.77 6.56 0.36
N GLY A 194 -12.51 5.68 -0.62
CA GLY A 194 -12.42 4.23 -0.41
C GLY A 194 -11.33 3.83 0.59
N PHE A 195 -10.11 4.36 0.43
CA PHE A 195 -9.01 4.13 1.38
C PHE A 195 -9.31 4.66 2.77
N THR A 196 -9.93 5.84 2.86
CA THR A 196 -10.29 6.44 4.15
C THR A 196 -11.32 5.59 4.87
N ALA A 197 -12.36 5.12 4.17
CA ALA A 197 -13.34 4.20 4.73
C ALA A 197 -12.68 2.89 5.21
N TYR A 198 -11.78 2.32 4.41
CA TYR A 198 -11.03 1.12 4.77
C TYR A 198 -10.16 1.31 6.01
N ILE A 199 -9.40 2.41 6.10
CA ILE A 199 -8.53 2.72 7.23
C ILE A 199 -9.35 2.97 8.50
N LEU A 200 -10.48 3.66 8.39
CA LEU A 200 -11.41 3.86 9.51
C LEU A 200 -12.03 2.55 9.99
N TRP A 201 -12.30 1.60 9.10
CA TRP A 201 -12.73 0.25 9.47
C TRP A 201 -11.61 -0.52 10.19
N ARG A 202 -10.37 -0.40 9.73
CA ARG A 202 -9.18 -1.02 10.33
C ARG A 202 -8.55 -0.22 11.48
N ARG A 203 -9.17 0.86 11.96
CA ARG A 203 -8.61 1.77 12.97
C ARG A 203 -8.10 1.09 14.25
N ARG A 204 -8.70 -0.05 14.63
CA ARG A 204 -8.29 -0.81 15.83
C ARG A 204 -6.84 -1.28 15.76
N CYS A 205 -6.29 -1.48 14.55
CA CYS A 205 -4.89 -1.88 14.36
C CYS A 205 -3.89 -0.87 14.91
N PHE A 206 -4.24 0.43 14.97
CA PHE A 206 -3.37 1.47 15.49
C PHE A 206 -3.36 1.56 17.03
N HIS A 207 -4.29 0.88 17.71
CA HIS A 207 -4.44 0.96 19.16
C HIS A 207 -3.70 -0.15 19.92
N ALA A 208 -3.20 -1.17 19.22
CA ALA A 208 -2.51 -2.30 19.85
C ALA A 208 -1.22 -1.81 20.55
N PRO A 209 -1.06 -2.04 21.87
CA PRO A 209 0.18 -1.73 22.56
C PRO A 209 1.34 -2.54 21.96
N LEU A 210 2.52 -1.92 21.84
CA LEU A 210 3.79 -2.52 21.37
C LEU A 210 4.33 -3.58 22.36
N THR A 211 3.49 -4.30 23.09
CA THR A 211 3.90 -5.23 24.15
C THR A 211 4.22 -6.64 23.66
N HIS A 212 4.00 -6.97 22.38
CA HIS A 212 4.23 -8.34 21.91
C HIS A 212 5.68 -8.67 21.51
N GLN A 213 6.57 -7.68 21.43
CA GLN A 213 8.00 -7.90 21.13
C GLN A 213 8.86 -8.14 22.39
N THR A 214 8.37 -7.77 23.57
CA THR A 214 9.12 -7.96 24.83
C THR A 214 8.92 -9.36 25.40
N SER A 215 7.74 -9.98 25.22
CA SER A 215 7.48 -11.33 25.75
C SER A 215 8.23 -12.43 24.99
N GLU A 216 8.41 -12.33 23.67
CA GLU A 216 9.14 -13.35 22.90
C GLU A 216 10.65 -13.38 23.26
N LYS A 217 11.23 -12.23 23.63
CA LYS A 217 12.62 -12.16 24.12
C LYS A 217 12.78 -12.63 25.58
N LEU A 218 11.75 -12.53 26.41
CA LEU A 218 11.76 -13.03 27.79
C LEU A 218 11.60 -14.56 27.88
N PHE A 219 10.94 -15.19 26.90
CA PHE A 219 10.82 -16.65 26.83
C PHE A 219 12.01 -17.33 26.13
N GLN A 220 12.80 -16.62 25.33
CA GLN A 220 14.01 -17.17 24.69
C GLN A 220 15.27 -17.12 25.56
N HIS A 221 15.26 -16.40 26.68
CA HIS A 221 16.38 -16.33 27.63
C HIS A 221 16.16 -17.13 28.91
N SER A 222 15.06 -17.89 29.00
CA SER A 222 14.71 -18.73 30.16
C SER A 222 14.70 -20.24 29.83
N SER A 223 15.32 -20.65 28.72
CA SER A 223 15.50 -22.06 28.30
C SER A 223 16.96 -22.43 28.16
#